data_AF-A0A7V2P7F3-F1
#
_entry.id   AF-A0A7V2P7F3-F1
#
_cell.length_a   1.000
_cell.length_b   1.000
_cell.length_c   1.000
_cell.angle_alpha   90.00
_cell.angle_beta   90.00
_cell.angle_gamma   90.00
#
_symmetry.space_group_name_H-M   'P 1'
#
loop_
_entity.id
_entity.type
_entity.pdbx_description
1 polymer ?
#
loop_
_entity_poly.entity_id
_entity_poly.type
_entity_poly.pdbx_seq_one_letter_code
_entity_poly.pdbx_strand_id
1 'polypeptide(L)'
;MITEEQVKEKLETVLVPAVQRSIVGMNLVREITISDNEVNVTLSSTGLIPGAQDWLSTKVKEAINQLPEVNDVKTEYTDAKATELNDIDHMIAVMSGKGGVGKSLVSSLFAVALNRNGYEVGILDADITGPSIPKMFGLNDRPSGNESGILPVLSTSGIEVMSINLLLPSEDDAVIWRGPLIGNAIKQFGEEVLWGKLDYLIVDLPPGTADAPLTLMQSFPISGVVVVFTPQDLVEMIVRKAVNMARKMEKRVLGVVENMSYLYVPEIDKKIEIFGQSRGEEMARAVNAPLLGQLPIDPELARLCDEGGIERYDSEIVTKLGESLVQALTAGGN
;
A
#
# COMPACT_ATOMS: atom_id res chain seq x y z
N MET A 1 -22.14 -25.63 -22.40
CA MET A 1 -21.86 -24.24 -22.83
C MET A 1 -21.00 -23.59 -21.77
N ILE A 2 -19.79 -23.24 -22.15
CA ILE A 2 -18.82 -22.53 -21.30
C ILE A 2 -19.33 -21.12 -21.05
N THR A 3 -19.13 -20.64 -19.83
CA THR A 3 -19.48 -19.28 -19.41
C THR A 3 -18.24 -18.43 -19.22
N GLU A 4 -18.40 -17.11 -19.33
CA GLU A 4 -17.33 -16.14 -19.06
C GLU A 4 -16.76 -16.30 -17.64
N GLU A 5 -17.63 -16.56 -16.66
CA GLU A 5 -17.22 -16.75 -15.27
C GLU A 5 -16.29 -17.96 -15.10
N GLN A 6 -16.60 -19.09 -15.75
CA GLN A 6 -15.72 -20.26 -15.73
C GLN A 6 -14.36 -20.00 -16.38
N VAL A 7 -14.31 -19.19 -17.44
CA VAL A 7 -13.04 -18.77 -18.05
C VAL A 7 -12.28 -17.89 -17.07
N LYS A 8 -12.93 -16.90 -16.47
CA LYS A 8 -12.32 -15.98 -15.51
C LYS A 8 -11.76 -16.70 -14.28
N GLU A 9 -12.50 -17.65 -13.70
CA GLU A 9 -12.04 -18.52 -12.62
C GLU A 9 -10.76 -19.29 -12.99
N LYS A 10 -10.62 -19.73 -14.26
CA LYS A 10 -9.37 -20.35 -14.72
C LYS A 10 -8.24 -19.35 -14.88
N LEU A 11 -8.54 -18.14 -15.34
CA LEU A 11 -7.55 -17.08 -15.51
C LEU A 11 -7.00 -16.55 -14.17
N GLU A 12 -7.74 -16.69 -13.07
CA GLU A 12 -7.23 -16.42 -11.71
C GLU A 12 -6.01 -17.28 -11.34
N THR A 13 -5.83 -18.44 -11.99
CA THR A 13 -4.67 -19.30 -11.74
C THR A 13 -3.43 -18.90 -12.53
N VAL A 14 -3.55 -17.97 -13.47
CA VAL A 14 -2.44 -17.52 -14.33
C VAL A 14 -1.76 -16.32 -13.69
N LEU A 15 -0.55 -16.53 -13.15
CA LEU A 15 0.19 -15.51 -12.42
C LEU A 15 1.17 -14.76 -13.32
N VAL A 16 1.31 -13.45 -13.11
CA VAL A 16 2.37 -12.63 -13.70
C VAL A 16 3.67 -12.87 -12.91
N PRO A 17 4.74 -13.40 -13.53
CA PRO A 17 5.91 -13.89 -12.80
C PRO A 17 6.61 -12.85 -11.92
N ALA A 18 6.62 -11.58 -12.34
CA ALA A 18 7.32 -10.51 -11.62
C ALA A 18 6.66 -10.12 -10.29
N VAL A 19 5.34 -10.29 -10.18
CA VAL A 19 4.56 -9.87 -9.00
C VAL A 19 3.79 -11.02 -8.35
N GLN A 20 3.81 -12.22 -8.95
CA GLN A 20 3.10 -13.41 -8.47
C GLN A 20 1.59 -13.22 -8.25
N ARG A 21 0.98 -12.22 -8.90
CA ARG A 21 -0.46 -11.96 -8.87
C ARG A 21 -1.15 -12.46 -10.13
N SER A 22 -2.41 -12.84 -10.01
CA SER A 22 -3.17 -13.33 -11.16
C SER A 22 -3.39 -12.21 -12.18
N ILE A 23 -3.51 -12.56 -13.45
CA ILE A 23 -3.85 -11.59 -14.50
C ILE A 23 -5.24 -10.96 -14.29
N VAL A 24 -6.13 -11.62 -13.54
CA VAL A 24 -7.45 -11.08 -13.19
C VAL A 24 -7.37 -10.14 -11.99
N GLY A 25 -6.56 -10.47 -10.98
CA GLY A 25 -6.25 -9.61 -9.83
C GLY A 25 -5.49 -8.35 -10.24
N MET A 26 -4.63 -8.45 -11.25
CA MET A 26 -3.99 -7.29 -11.88
C MET A 26 -4.89 -6.52 -12.85
N ASN A 27 -6.15 -6.96 -13.03
CA ASN A 27 -7.11 -6.40 -13.96
C ASN A 27 -6.61 -6.34 -15.43
N LEU A 28 -5.70 -7.24 -15.81
CA LEU A 28 -5.14 -7.32 -17.16
C LEU A 28 -6.14 -7.93 -18.15
N VAL A 29 -7.10 -8.73 -17.70
CA VAL A 29 -8.16 -9.28 -18.57
C VAL A 29 -9.17 -8.19 -18.89
N ARG A 30 -9.20 -7.74 -20.15
CA ARG A 30 -10.04 -6.62 -20.63
C ARG A 30 -11.38 -7.08 -21.19
N GLU A 31 -11.37 -8.21 -21.88
CA GLU A 31 -12.55 -8.76 -22.53
C GLU A 31 -12.41 -10.27 -22.69
N ILE A 32 -13.51 -11.00 -22.51
CA ILE A 32 -13.63 -12.41 -22.83
C ILE A 32 -14.83 -12.57 -23.78
N THR A 33 -14.60 -13.10 -24.97
CA THR A 33 -15.67 -13.45 -25.90
C THR A 33 -15.70 -14.94 -26.16
N ILE A 34 -16.90 -15.52 -26.14
CA ILE A 34 -17.11 -16.96 -26.34
C ILE A 34 -18.08 -17.14 -27.51
N SER A 35 -17.64 -17.82 -28.57
CA SER A 35 -18.46 -18.12 -29.74
C SER A 35 -18.12 -19.52 -30.26
N ASP A 36 -19.12 -20.36 -30.48
CA ASP A 36 -18.95 -21.70 -31.06
C ASP A 36 -17.82 -22.54 -30.41
N ASN A 37 -17.72 -22.51 -29.08
CA ASN A 37 -16.68 -23.19 -28.28
C ASN A 37 -15.24 -22.67 -28.52
N GLU A 38 -15.08 -21.53 -29.19
CA GLU A 38 -13.84 -20.74 -29.22
C GLU A 38 -13.88 -19.66 -28.14
N VAL A 39 -12.76 -19.46 -27.45
CA VAL A 39 -12.60 -18.43 -26.41
C VAL A 39 -11.54 -17.44 -26.87
N ASN A 40 -11.90 -16.17 -27.03
CA ASN A 40 -10.94 -15.09 -27.23
C ASN A 40 -10.80 -14.27 -25.95
N VAL A 41 -9.56 -14.06 -25.52
CA VAL A 41 -9.22 -13.26 -24.34
C VAL A 41 -8.38 -12.07 -24.76
N THR A 42 -8.87 -10.87 -24.49
CA THR A 42 -8.13 -9.62 -24.69
C THR A 42 -7.41 -9.26 -23.39
N LEU A 43 -6.09 -9.17 -23.43
CA LEU A 43 -5.23 -8.84 -22.30
C LEU A 43 -4.62 -7.45 -22.46
N SER A 44 -4.37 -6.77 -21.35
CA SER A 44 -3.57 -5.55 -21.35
C SER A 44 -2.07 -5.88 -21.35
N SER A 45 -1.30 -5.10 -22.13
CA SER A 45 0.17 -5.17 -22.20
C SER A 45 0.88 -4.43 -21.05
N THR A 46 0.13 -3.71 -20.21
CA THR A 46 0.63 -2.76 -19.21
C THR A 46 1.56 -3.41 -18.20
N GLY A 47 2.78 -2.86 -18.05
CA GLY A 47 3.80 -3.37 -17.13
C GLY A 47 4.45 -4.70 -17.52
N LEU A 48 4.03 -5.32 -18.63
CA LEU A 48 4.59 -6.59 -19.08
C LEU A 48 5.91 -6.37 -19.84
N ILE A 49 6.98 -6.97 -19.33
CA ILE A 49 8.31 -6.96 -19.98
C ILE A 49 8.31 -7.75 -21.31
N PRO A 50 9.26 -7.49 -22.23
CA PRO A 50 9.39 -8.26 -23.46
C PRO A 50 9.46 -9.78 -23.20
N GLY A 51 8.68 -10.55 -23.96
CA GLY A 51 8.55 -12.02 -23.81
C GLY A 51 7.53 -12.48 -22.77
N ALA A 52 7.09 -11.61 -21.85
CA ALA A 52 6.04 -11.96 -20.89
C ALA A 52 4.67 -12.16 -21.58
N GLN A 53 4.39 -11.43 -22.66
CA GLN A 53 3.15 -11.58 -23.43
C GLN A 53 3.02 -12.97 -24.06
N ASP A 54 4.06 -13.46 -24.74
CA ASP A 54 4.03 -14.80 -25.35
C ASP A 54 3.89 -15.90 -24.29
N TRP A 55 4.59 -15.73 -23.18
CA TRP A 55 4.49 -16.65 -22.05
C TRP A 55 3.09 -16.65 -21.43
N LEU A 56 2.51 -15.48 -21.17
CA LEU A 56 1.15 -15.35 -20.63
C LEU A 56 0.11 -15.91 -21.61
N SER A 57 0.24 -15.62 -22.90
CA SER A 57 -0.63 -16.20 -23.93
C SER A 57 -0.61 -17.73 -23.90
N THR A 58 0.58 -18.33 -23.72
CA THR A 58 0.72 -19.78 -23.59
C THR A 58 0.03 -20.29 -22.33
N LYS A 59 0.23 -19.63 -21.18
CA LYS A 59 -0.37 -20.02 -19.90
C LYS A 59 -1.89 -19.86 -19.87
N VAL A 60 -2.40 -18.82 -20.49
CA VAL A 60 -3.85 -18.59 -20.68
C VAL A 60 -4.46 -19.72 -21.49
N LYS A 61 -3.85 -20.10 -22.62
CA LYS A 61 -4.30 -21.23 -23.43
C LYS A 61 -4.27 -22.54 -22.65
N GLU A 62 -3.19 -22.82 -21.92
CA GLU A 62 -3.08 -23.99 -21.07
C GLU A 62 -4.16 -24.05 -19.97
N ALA A 63 -4.47 -22.92 -19.34
CA ALA A 63 -5.48 -22.84 -18.28
C ALA A 63 -6.90 -23.04 -18.83
N ILE A 64 -7.24 -22.40 -19.94
CA ILE A 64 -8.59 -22.46 -20.54
C ILE A 64 -8.85 -23.83 -21.18
N ASN A 65 -7.85 -24.47 -21.81
CA ASN A 65 -7.98 -25.81 -22.41
C ASN A 65 -8.31 -26.93 -21.40
N GLN A 66 -8.24 -26.65 -20.09
CA GLN A 66 -8.70 -27.58 -19.06
C GLN A 66 -10.23 -27.57 -18.90
N LEU A 67 -10.92 -26.57 -19.45
CA LEU A 67 -12.38 -26.53 -19.43
C LEU A 67 -12.95 -27.49 -20.47
N PRO A 68 -14.03 -28.22 -20.15
CA PRO A 68 -14.71 -29.06 -21.12
C PRO A 68 -15.31 -28.19 -22.22
N GLU A 69 -15.42 -28.76 -23.43
CA GLU A 69 -16.07 -28.12 -24.58
C GLU A 69 -15.30 -26.91 -25.17
N VAL A 70 -14.03 -26.67 -24.85
CA VAL A 70 -13.18 -25.66 -25.53
C VAL A 70 -12.49 -26.29 -26.74
N ASN A 71 -12.64 -25.68 -27.92
CA ASN A 71 -11.99 -26.14 -29.15
C ASN A 71 -10.73 -25.34 -29.50
N ASP A 72 -10.78 -24.02 -29.33
CA ASP A 72 -9.68 -23.11 -29.64
C ASP A 72 -9.64 -21.93 -28.67
N VAL A 73 -8.44 -21.42 -28.42
CA VAL A 73 -8.20 -20.28 -27.52
C VAL A 73 -7.26 -19.29 -28.20
N LYS A 74 -7.74 -18.06 -28.40
CA LYS A 74 -6.94 -16.95 -28.94
C LYS A 74 -6.74 -15.89 -27.87
N THR A 75 -5.58 -15.25 -27.96
CA THR A 75 -5.16 -14.20 -27.03
C THR A 75 -4.72 -13.00 -27.83
N GLU A 76 -5.27 -11.84 -27.51
CA GLU A 76 -4.92 -10.56 -28.13
C GLU A 76 -4.46 -9.59 -27.05
N TYR A 77 -3.61 -8.63 -27.43
CA TYR A 77 -3.13 -7.59 -26.51
C TYR A 77 -3.63 -6.22 -26.92
N THR A 78 -3.95 -5.40 -25.92
CA THR A 78 -4.28 -4.00 -26.06
C THR A 78 -3.49 -3.15 -25.07
N ASP A 79 -3.30 -1.89 -25.40
CA ASP A 79 -2.65 -0.94 -24.49
C ASP A 79 -3.69 -0.35 -23.55
N ALA A 80 -3.33 -0.21 -22.28
CA ALA A 80 -4.11 0.50 -21.28
C ALA A 80 -3.17 1.28 -20.35
N LYS A 81 -3.67 2.34 -19.74
CA LYS A 81 -2.92 3.02 -18.67
C LYS A 81 -3.11 2.28 -17.35
N ALA A 82 -2.11 2.30 -16.48
CA ALA A 82 -2.26 1.72 -15.14
C ALA A 82 -3.47 2.31 -14.38
N THR A 83 -3.78 3.59 -14.57
CA THR A 83 -4.98 4.23 -14.00
C THR A 83 -6.32 3.66 -14.49
N GLU A 84 -6.36 2.99 -15.65
CA GLU A 84 -7.55 2.32 -16.18
C GLU A 84 -7.68 0.87 -15.71
N LEU A 85 -6.60 0.34 -15.13
CA LEU A 85 -6.51 -1.03 -14.63
C LEU A 85 -6.59 -1.08 -13.10
N ASN A 86 -6.09 -0.05 -12.42
CA ASN A 86 -6.13 0.05 -10.97
C ASN A 86 -7.55 0.23 -10.47
N ASP A 87 -7.95 -0.63 -9.55
CA ASP A 87 -9.24 -0.62 -8.87
C ASP A 87 -8.96 -0.79 -7.37
N ILE A 88 -8.95 0.33 -6.64
CA ILE A 88 -8.50 0.38 -5.25
C ILE A 88 -9.68 0.85 -4.40
N ASP A 89 -10.19 -0.04 -3.54
CA ASP A 89 -11.38 0.25 -2.71
C ASP A 89 -11.11 1.38 -1.71
N HIS A 90 -9.97 1.30 -1.00
CA HIS A 90 -9.62 2.26 0.03
C HIS A 90 -8.15 2.71 -0.04
N MET A 91 -7.95 4.01 -0.27
CA MET A 91 -6.63 4.63 -0.22
C MET A 91 -6.46 5.45 1.06
N ILE A 92 -5.52 5.03 1.91
CA ILE A 92 -5.36 5.56 3.25
C ILE A 92 -4.03 6.29 3.34
N ALA A 93 -4.08 7.60 3.53
CA ALA A 93 -2.87 8.39 3.73
C ALA A 93 -2.44 8.36 5.19
N VAL A 94 -1.19 8.04 5.45
CA VAL A 94 -0.58 8.11 6.78
C VAL A 94 0.31 9.34 6.82
N MET A 95 0.04 10.24 7.77
CA MET A 95 0.73 11.51 7.89
C MET A 95 1.30 11.71 9.29
N SER A 96 2.28 12.60 9.39
CA SER A 96 2.83 13.06 10.65
C SER A 96 3.17 14.54 10.56
N GLY A 97 3.11 15.25 11.68
CA GLY A 97 3.44 16.68 11.67
C GLY A 97 4.94 16.97 11.80
N LYS A 98 5.78 15.97 12.11
CA LYS A 98 7.25 16.07 12.13
C LYS A 98 7.90 14.73 11.76
N GLY A 99 9.16 14.76 11.34
CA GLY A 99 9.96 13.56 11.12
C GLY A 99 10.31 12.82 12.41
N GLY A 100 10.58 11.51 12.32
CA GLY A 100 11.06 10.70 13.44
C GLY A 100 9.98 10.18 14.41
N VAL A 101 8.69 10.40 14.13
CA VAL A 101 7.60 9.85 14.97
C VAL A 101 7.29 8.37 14.71
N GLY A 102 7.96 7.74 13.74
CA GLY A 102 7.69 6.37 13.30
C GLY A 102 6.45 6.25 12.41
N LYS A 103 6.17 7.27 11.59
CA LYS A 103 5.09 7.26 10.59
C LYS A 103 5.17 6.04 9.67
N SER A 104 6.32 5.82 9.03
CA SER A 104 6.53 4.70 8.11
C SER A 104 6.40 3.34 8.80
N LEU A 105 6.84 3.24 10.06
CA LEU A 105 6.64 2.04 10.88
C LEU A 105 5.14 1.75 11.04
N VAL A 106 4.35 2.76 11.42
CA VAL A 106 2.90 2.62 11.55
C VAL A 106 2.24 2.28 10.22
N SER A 107 2.67 2.90 9.11
CA SER A 107 2.21 2.59 7.74
C SER A 107 2.44 1.11 7.41
N SER A 108 3.64 0.59 7.65
CA SER A 108 3.97 -0.81 7.44
C SER A 108 3.16 -1.75 8.34
N LEU A 109 2.96 -1.39 9.62
CA LEU A 109 2.15 -2.19 10.53
C LEU A 109 0.67 -2.23 10.14
N PHE A 110 0.11 -1.16 9.60
CA PHE A 110 -1.23 -1.19 9.00
C PHE A 110 -1.28 -2.15 7.82
N ALA A 111 -0.31 -2.08 6.91
CA ALA A 111 -0.26 -2.97 5.76
C ALA A 111 -0.17 -4.45 6.19
N VAL A 112 0.70 -4.76 7.15
CA VAL A 112 0.83 -6.10 7.74
C VAL A 112 -0.46 -6.55 8.42
N ALA A 113 -1.11 -5.67 9.20
CA ALA A 113 -2.36 -6.01 9.89
C ALA A 113 -3.50 -6.32 8.92
N LEU A 114 -3.63 -5.53 7.86
CA LEU A 114 -4.67 -5.72 6.83
C LEU A 114 -4.39 -6.99 6.01
N ASN A 115 -3.15 -7.23 5.59
CA ASN A 115 -2.78 -8.43 4.85
C ASN A 115 -3.04 -9.70 5.67
N ARG A 116 -2.74 -9.68 6.98
CA ARG A 116 -3.05 -10.80 7.91
C ARG A 116 -4.54 -11.09 8.04
N ASN A 117 -5.40 -10.11 7.76
CA ASN A 117 -6.85 -10.28 7.74
C ASN A 117 -7.37 -10.79 6.36
N GLY A 118 -6.47 -11.10 5.43
CA GLY A 118 -6.81 -11.68 4.12
C GLY A 118 -7.17 -10.66 3.05
N TYR A 119 -6.86 -9.38 3.27
CA TYR A 119 -7.06 -8.33 2.28
C TYR A 119 -5.89 -8.24 1.29
N GLU A 120 -6.17 -7.84 0.05
CA GLU A 120 -5.17 -7.47 -0.95
C GLU A 120 -4.66 -6.06 -0.63
N VAL A 121 -3.36 -5.94 -0.30
CA VAL A 121 -2.77 -4.72 0.25
C VAL A 121 -1.56 -4.25 -0.54
N GLY A 122 -1.57 -2.97 -0.88
CA GLY A 122 -0.39 -2.23 -1.35
C GLY A 122 0.10 -1.22 -0.31
N ILE A 123 1.38 -0.86 -0.39
CA ILE A 123 1.98 0.25 0.33
C ILE A 123 2.86 1.09 -0.59
N LEU A 124 2.57 2.39 -0.66
CA LEU A 124 3.34 3.39 -1.38
C LEU A 124 4.15 4.24 -0.40
N ASP A 125 5.47 4.10 -0.46
CA ASP A 125 6.42 4.95 0.24
C ASP A 125 6.67 6.23 -0.55
N ALA A 126 5.94 7.29 -0.17
CA ALA A 126 6.11 8.61 -0.74
C ALA A 126 7.03 9.50 0.11
N ASP A 127 7.67 8.96 1.16
CA ASP A 127 8.64 9.69 1.99
C ASP A 127 10.03 9.68 1.34
N ILE A 128 10.14 10.47 0.28
CA ILE A 128 11.32 10.58 -0.58
C ILE A 128 12.60 10.95 0.20
N THR A 129 12.45 11.66 1.33
CA THR A 129 13.59 12.17 2.11
C THR A 129 14.19 11.17 3.08
N GLY A 130 13.50 10.06 3.35
CA GLY A 130 13.95 9.03 4.27
C GLY A 130 13.21 7.72 4.03
N PRO A 131 13.30 7.16 2.81
CA PRO A 131 12.57 5.95 2.46
C PRO A 131 13.01 4.82 3.40
N SER A 132 12.04 4.19 4.03
CA SER A 132 12.29 3.18 5.07
C SER A 132 11.46 1.92 4.90
N ILE A 133 10.40 1.99 4.09
CA ILE A 133 9.49 0.88 3.87
C ILE A 133 10.18 -0.29 3.17
N PRO A 134 10.86 -0.13 2.02
CA PRO A 134 11.54 -1.26 1.37
C PRO A 134 12.49 -2.00 2.31
N LYS A 135 13.27 -1.25 3.10
CA LYS A 135 14.18 -1.81 4.11
C LYS A 135 13.43 -2.61 5.17
N MET A 136 12.34 -2.09 5.74
CA MET A 136 11.55 -2.79 6.76
C MET A 136 10.93 -4.10 6.25
N PHE A 137 10.63 -4.18 4.95
CA PHE A 137 10.13 -5.38 4.27
C PHE A 137 11.24 -6.29 3.70
N GLY A 138 12.51 -5.91 3.85
CA GLY A 138 13.65 -6.70 3.36
C GLY A 138 13.78 -6.73 1.84
N LEU A 139 13.26 -5.72 1.15
CA LEU A 139 13.20 -5.66 -0.31
C LEU A 139 14.43 -4.97 -0.89
N ASN A 140 15.15 -5.70 -1.74
CA ASN A 140 16.29 -5.20 -2.50
C ASN A 140 16.05 -5.27 -4.02
N ASP A 141 14.96 -5.90 -4.44
CA ASP A 141 14.60 -6.02 -5.85
C ASP A 141 14.12 -4.67 -6.40
N ARG A 142 14.39 -4.43 -7.68
CA ARG A 142 13.86 -3.25 -8.37
C ARG A 142 12.49 -3.56 -8.95
N PRO A 143 11.57 -2.58 -8.96
CA PRO A 143 10.33 -2.71 -9.69
C PRO A 143 10.64 -2.99 -11.16
N SER A 144 9.87 -3.91 -11.73
CA SER A 144 9.92 -4.23 -13.15
C SER A 144 8.82 -3.48 -13.88
N GLY A 145 8.80 -3.53 -15.21
CA GLY A 145 7.80 -2.82 -15.98
C GLY A 145 8.25 -2.50 -17.39
N ASN A 146 7.43 -1.72 -18.07
CA ASN A 146 7.68 -1.20 -19.40
C ASN A 146 7.23 0.27 -19.45
N GLU A 147 7.22 0.87 -20.65
CA GLU A 147 6.82 2.28 -20.81
C GLU A 147 5.34 2.54 -20.47
N SER A 148 4.47 1.52 -20.44
CA SER A 148 3.05 1.67 -20.14
C SER A 148 2.71 1.47 -18.66
N GLY A 149 3.60 0.86 -17.87
CA GLY A 149 3.40 0.74 -16.43
C GLY A 149 4.58 0.15 -15.66
N ILE A 150 4.59 0.42 -14.36
CA ILE A 150 5.56 -0.04 -13.38
C ILE A 150 4.88 -1.05 -12.46
N LEU A 151 5.48 -2.23 -12.31
CA LEU A 151 5.03 -3.26 -11.39
C LEU A 151 5.68 -3.07 -10.02
N PRO A 152 4.92 -3.07 -8.91
CA PRO A 152 5.47 -3.00 -7.56
C PRO A 152 6.26 -4.26 -7.20
N VAL A 153 7.06 -4.16 -6.15
CA VAL A 153 7.83 -5.29 -5.62
C VAL A 153 7.00 -6.00 -4.57
N LEU A 154 6.85 -7.32 -4.70
CA LEU A 154 6.08 -8.11 -3.76
C LEU A 154 6.90 -8.43 -2.51
N SER A 155 6.31 -8.25 -1.33
CA SER A 155 6.89 -8.71 -0.07
C SER A 155 6.79 -10.22 0.11
N THR A 156 7.45 -10.75 1.14
CA THR A 156 7.41 -12.19 1.45
C THR A 156 5.99 -12.65 1.80
N SER A 157 5.18 -11.78 2.41
CA SER A 157 3.78 -12.07 2.75
C SER A 157 2.76 -11.69 1.67
N GLY A 158 3.19 -11.16 0.51
CA GLY A 158 2.30 -10.80 -0.59
C GLY A 158 1.83 -9.35 -0.61
N ILE A 159 2.41 -8.46 0.19
CA ILE A 159 2.10 -7.02 0.16
C ILE A 159 2.84 -6.38 -1.00
N GLU A 160 2.14 -5.63 -1.84
CA GLU A 160 2.75 -4.89 -2.94
C GLU A 160 3.43 -3.62 -2.41
N VAL A 161 4.72 -3.45 -2.66
CA VAL A 161 5.51 -2.33 -2.17
C VAL A 161 6.03 -1.51 -3.34
N MET A 162 5.77 -0.21 -3.30
CA MET A 162 6.41 0.76 -4.20
C MET A 162 7.09 1.85 -3.38
N SER A 163 8.32 2.20 -3.75
CA SER A 163 9.07 3.30 -3.14
C SER A 163 9.95 3.95 -4.20
N ILE A 164 10.16 5.25 -4.04
CA ILE A 164 11.10 5.98 -4.88
C ILE A 164 12.54 5.46 -4.78
N ASN A 165 12.91 4.91 -3.62
CA ASN A 165 14.24 4.38 -3.40
C ASN A 165 14.55 3.20 -4.32
N LEU A 166 13.53 2.41 -4.67
CA LEU A 166 13.68 1.24 -5.53
C LEU A 166 13.97 1.61 -6.98
N LEU A 167 13.69 2.86 -7.39
CA LEU A 167 14.02 3.39 -8.71
C LEU A 167 15.44 3.97 -8.80
N LEU A 168 16.13 4.15 -7.67
CA LEU A 168 17.48 4.71 -7.67
C LEU A 168 18.52 3.65 -8.10
N PRO A 169 19.57 4.03 -8.86
CA PRO A 169 20.63 3.11 -9.24
C PRO A 169 21.45 2.56 -8.05
N SER A 170 21.50 3.29 -6.94
CA SER A 170 22.10 2.87 -5.68
C SER A 170 21.35 3.52 -4.52
N GLU A 171 21.24 2.83 -3.38
CA GLU A 171 20.63 3.39 -2.16
C GLU A 171 21.44 4.57 -1.59
N ASP A 172 22.76 4.58 -1.84
CA ASP A 172 23.67 5.63 -1.40
C ASP A 172 23.70 6.85 -2.33
N ASP A 173 22.97 6.81 -3.46
CA ASP A 173 22.95 7.93 -4.41
C ASP A 173 22.23 9.13 -3.79
N ALA A 174 23.00 10.16 -3.43
CA ALA A 174 22.46 11.40 -2.91
C ALA A 174 21.74 12.20 -4.02
N VAL A 175 20.47 11.89 -4.28
CA VAL A 175 19.62 12.66 -5.19
C VAL A 175 19.12 13.91 -4.46
N ILE A 176 19.46 15.09 -5.00
CA ILE A 176 18.92 16.36 -4.49
C ILE A 176 17.47 16.50 -4.95
N TRP A 177 16.56 16.06 -4.09
CA TRP A 177 15.13 16.18 -4.31
C TRP A 177 14.66 17.63 -4.19
N ARG A 178 14.53 18.32 -5.34
CA ARG A 178 13.88 19.63 -5.40
C ARG A 178 12.36 19.44 -5.41
N GLY A 179 11.61 20.33 -4.77
CA GLY A 179 10.14 20.23 -4.63
C GLY A 179 9.37 19.85 -5.91
N PRO A 180 9.66 20.44 -7.09
CA PRO A 180 9.01 20.05 -8.34
C PRO A 180 9.30 18.61 -8.79
N LEU A 181 10.51 18.08 -8.54
CA LEU A 181 10.85 16.69 -8.86
C LEU A 181 10.09 15.71 -7.98
N ILE A 182 9.95 16.05 -6.69
CA ILE A 182 9.14 15.28 -5.74
C ILE A 182 7.68 15.21 -6.20
N GLY A 183 7.08 16.36 -6.52
CA GLY A 183 5.69 16.42 -6.99
C GLY A 183 5.46 15.65 -8.29
N ASN A 184 6.42 15.68 -9.23
CA ASN A 184 6.33 14.93 -10.47
C ASN A 184 6.46 13.42 -10.26
N ALA A 185 7.41 12.97 -9.43
CA ALA A 185 7.57 11.56 -9.11
C ALA A 185 6.33 10.99 -8.41
N ILE A 186 5.74 11.77 -7.49
CA ILE A 186 4.47 11.44 -6.83
C ILE A 186 3.35 11.24 -7.85
N LYS A 187 3.21 12.16 -8.82
CA LYS A 187 2.19 12.05 -9.87
C LYS A 187 2.43 10.83 -10.75
N GLN A 188 3.68 10.60 -11.13
CA GLN A 188 4.10 9.44 -11.90
C GLN A 188 3.71 8.14 -11.18
N PHE A 189 3.87 8.04 -9.86
CA PHE A 189 3.43 6.86 -9.13
C PHE A 189 1.91 6.64 -9.18
N GLY A 190 1.12 7.71 -9.13
CA GLY A 190 -0.32 7.61 -9.27
C GLY A 190 -0.77 7.22 -10.68
N GLU A 191 0.03 7.54 -11.70
CA GLU A 191 -0.32 7.35 -13.11
C GLU A 191 0.23 6.04 -13.70
N GLU A 192 1.40 5.59 -13.25
CA GLU A 192 2.16 4.52 -13.92
C GLU A 192 2.28 3.24 -13.10
N VAL A 193 2.09 3.27 -11.77
CA VAL A 193 2.18 2.04 -10.97
C VAL A 193 0.93 1.21 -11.17
N LEU A 194 1.11 -0.02 -11.65
CA LEU A 194 0.03 -0.99 -11.83
C LEU A 194 -0.14 -1.82 -10.56
N TRP A 195 -1.07 -1.37 -9.71
CA TRP A 195 -1.54 -2.06 -8.51
C TRP A 195 -2.62 -3.11 -8.83
N GLY A 196 -3.33 -2.96 -9.95
CA GLY A 196 -4.50 -3.79 -10.24
C GLY A 196 -5.59 -3.61 -9.18
N LYS A 197 -6.20 -4.71 -8.74
CA LYS A 197 -7.24 -4.72 -7.71
C LYS A 197 -6.62 -4.77 -6.32
N LEU A 198 -6.97 -3.84 -5.45
CA LEU A 198 -6.57 -3.84 -4.04
C LEU A 198 -7.74 -3.46 -3.15
N ASP A 199 -7.87 -4.12 -2.00
CA ASP A 199 -8.78 -3.68 -0.95
C ASP A 199 -8.23 -2.40 -0.30
N TYR A 200 -6.90 -2.34 -0.08
CA TYR A 200 -6.25 -1.23 0.61
C TYR A 200 -4.94 -0.81 -0.03
N LEU A 201 -4.77 0.49 -0.27
CA LEU A 201 -3.47 1.11 -0.54
C LEU A 201 -3.09 2.05 0.62
N ILE A 202 -2.04 1.71 1.36
CA ILE A 202 -1.47 2.57 2.40
C ILE A 202 -0.46 3.52 1.75
N VAL A 203 -0.63 4.83 1.92
CA VAL A 203 0.26 5.85 1.36
C VAL A 203 1.02 6.55 2.47
N ASP A 204 2.32 6.27 2.59
CA ASP A 204 3.20 6.88 3.57
C ASP A 204 3.66 8.26 3.07
N LEU A 205 3.03 9.32 3.56
CA LEU A 205 3.32 10.69 3.11
C LEU A 205 4.67 11.19 3.65
N PRO A 206 5.35 12.15 3.00
CA PRO A 206 6.46 12.88 3.61
C PRO A 206 6.06 13.53 4.95
N PRO A 207 7.01 13.79 5.87
CA PRO A 207 6.70 14.44 7.13
C PRO A 207 6.28 15.90 6.95
N GLY A 208 5.44 16.38 7.87
CA GLY A 208 5.02 17.77 7.93
C GLY A 208 3.74 18.06 7.13
N THR A 209 3.49 19.35 6.91
CA THR A 209 2.27 19.85 6.26
C THR A 209 2.60 20.82 5.11
N ALA A 210 3.66 20.51 4.36
CA ALA A 210 4.16 21.30 3.25
C ALA A 210 3.60 20.80 1.90
N ASP A 211 4.20 21.26 0.80
CA ASP A 211 3.69 21.04 -0.56
C ASP A 211 3.64 19.57 -0.99
N ALA A 212 4.57 18.72 -0.54
CA ALA A 212 4.62 17.32 -1.00
C ALA A 212 3.44 16.46 -0.48
N PRO A 213 3.12 16.44 0.83
CA PRO A 213 1.88 15.83 1.33
C PRO A 213 0.61 16.38 0.68
N LEU A 214 0.57 17.69 0.41
CA LEU A 214 -0.56 18.33 -0.26
C LEU A 214 -0.73 17.81 -1.70
N THR A 215 0.37 17.75 -2.45
CA THR A 215 0.39 17.23 -3.83
C THR A 215 -0.06 15.77 -3.87
N LEU A 216 0.39 14.93 -2.93
CA LEU A 216 -0.09 13.54 -2.81
C LEU A 216 -1.60 13.49 -2.60
N MET A 217 -2.13 14.23 -1.63
CA MET A 217 -3.57 14.23 -1.37
C MET A 217 -4.43 14.81 -2.51
N GLN A 218 -3.82 15.58 -3.42
CA GLN A 218 -4.47 16.10 -4.64
C GLN A 218 -4.41 15.11 -5.80
N SER A 219 -3.27 14.42 -5.96
CA SER A 219 -3.06 13.48 -7.07
C SER A 219 -3.78 12.14 -6.87
N PHE A 220 -4.08 11.78 -5.63
CA PHE A 220 -4.62 10.47 -5.27
C PHE A 220 -6.04 10.58 -4.70
N PRO A 221 -6.94 9.62 -5.00
CA PRO A 221 -8.30 9.56 -4.46
C PRO A 221 -8.31 9.06 -3.00
N ILE A 222 -7.67 9.81 -2.10
CA ILE A 222 -7.56 9.45 -0.68
C ILE A 222 -8.94 9.32 -0.04
N SER A 223 -9.24 8.14 0.52
CA SER A 223 -10.47 7.80 1.24
C SER A 223 -10.46 8.34 2.68
N GLY A 224 -9.28 8.41 3.29
CA GLY A 224 -9.12 8.97 4.63
C GLY A 224 -7.67 9.07 5.08
N VAL A 225 -7.47 9.74 6.21
CA VAL A 225 -6.14 10.09 6.72
C VAL A 225 -5.96 9.59 8.15
N VAL A 226 -4.83 8.94 8.43
CA VAL A 226 -4.37 8.57 9.78
C VAL A 226 -3.21 9.49 10.17
N VAL A 227 -3.24 10.00 11.40
CA VAL A 227 -2.19 10.89 11.91
C VAL A 227 -1.37 10.20 12.99
N VAL A 228 -0.05 10.14 12.79
CA VAL A 228 0.92 9.54 13.71
C VAL A 228 1.64 10.63 14.50
N PHE A 229 1.76 10.42 15.81
CA PHE A 229 2.44 11.33 16.73
C PHE A 229 3.09 10.55 17.90
N THR A 230 3.91 11.21 18.71
CA THR A 230 4.50 10.65 19.95
C THR A 230 4.11 11.47 21.18
N PRO A 231 4.20 10.94 22.42
CA PRO A 231 3.88 11.71 23.63
C PRO A 231 4.69 13.00 23.79
N GLN A 232 5.91 13.05 23.25
CA GLN A 232 6.79 14.22 23.27
C GLN A 232 6.42 15.29 22.24
N ASP A 233 5.39 15.08 21.41
CA ASP A 233 4.86 16.11 20.51
C ASP A 233 4.18 17.21 21.35
N LEU A 234 5.02 17.97 22.04
CA LEU A 234 4.75 19.01 23.04
C LEU A 234 4.01 20.22 22.48
N VAL A 235 3.59 20.17 21.21
CA VAL A 235 2.73 21.18 20.63
C VAL A 235 1.60 20.45 19.91
N GLU A 236 0.46 20.33 20.58
CA GLU A 236 -0.86 19.98 20.02
C GLU A 236 -1.09 20.62 18.64
N MET A 237 -0.54 21.83 18.43
CA MET A 237 -0.50 22.55 17.17
C MET A 237 0.01 21.71 15.98
N ILE A 238 1.00 20.84 16.14
CA ILE A 238 1.59 20.05 15.05
C ILE A 238 0.58 19.04 14.50
N VAL A 239 -0.08 18.30 15.40
CA VAL A 239 -1.14 17.36 15.02
C VAL A 239 -2.36 18.13 14.51
N ARG A 240 -2.72 19.26 15.13
CA ARG A 240 -3.80 20.13 14.64
C ARG A 240 -3.51 20.68 13.24
N LYS A 241 -2.27 21.00 12.90
CA LYS A 241 -1.88 21.42 11.54
C LYS A 241 -2.10 20.29 10.53
N ALA A 242 -1.69 19.07 10.86
CA ALA A 242 -1.90 17.90 10.01
C ALA A 242 -3.40 17.65 9.76
N VAL A 243 -4.21 17.68 10.82
CA VAL A 243 -5.67 17.53 10.75
C VAL A 243 -6.34 18.66 9.96
N ASN A 244 -5.91 19.90 10.18
CA ASN A 244 -6.43 21.04 9.44
C ASN A 244 -6.07 20.97 7.96
N MET A 245 -4.90 20.42 7.61
CA MET A 245 -4.53 20.18 6.22
C MET A 245 -5.44 19.12 5.60
N ALA A 246 -5.67 17.99 6.27
CA ALA A 246 -6.60 16.95 5.81
C ALA A 246 -8.01 17.52 5.59
N ARG A 247 -8.53 18.31 6.55
CA ARG A 247 -9.85 18.98 6.43
C ARG A 247 -9.92 19.99 5.28
N LYS A 248 -8.86 20.76 5.05
CA LYS A 248 -8.77 21.70 3.90
C LYS A 248 -8.76 20.97 2.56
N MET A 249 -8.28 19.74 2.55
CA MET A 249 -8.32 18.83 1.40
C MET A 249 -9.61 18.03 1.32
N GLU A 250 -10.59 18.36 2.17
CA GLU A 250 -11.88 17.67 2.27
C GLU A 250 -11.72 16.17 2.55
N LYS A 251 -10.62 15.79 3.23
CA LYS A 251 -10.33 14.41 3.61
C LYS A 251 -10.75 14.15 5.04
N ARG A 252 -11.42 13.02 5.25
CA ARG A 252 -11.80 12.53 6.57
C ARG A 252 -10.56 12.08 7.35
N VAL A 253 -10.43 12.53 8.60
CA VAL A 253 -9.44 11.96 9.52
C VAL A 253 -10.05 10.69 10.12
N LEU A 254 -9.46 9.54 9.79
CA LEU A 254 -9.90 8.22 10.26
C LEU A 254 -9.54 8.00 11.72
N GLY A 255 -8.43 8.58 12.17
CA GLY A 255 -8.01 8.50 13.56
C GLY A 255 -6.57 8.93 13.77
N VAL A 256 -6.12 8.78 15.01
CA VAL A 256 -4.75 9.08 15.43
C VAL A 256 -4.09 7.84 16.02
N VAL A 257 -2.77 7.72 15.83
CA VAL A 257 -1.94 6.66 16.43
C VAL A 257 -0.86 7.32 17.26
N GLU A 258 -0.79 6.98 18.54
CA GLU A 258 0.29 7.41 19.43
C GLU A 258 1.40 6.35 19.41
N ASN A 259 2.51 6.66 18.74
CA ASN A 259 3.68 5.79 18.71
C ASN A 259 4.62 6.08 19.89
N MET A 260 5.47 5.10 20.24
CA MET A 260 6.43 5.20 21.34
C MET A 260 5.79 5.64 22.66
N SER A 261 4.57 5.16 22.91
CA SER A 261 3.70 5.64 23.99
C SER A 261 4.20 5.17 25.37
N TYR A 262 4.75 3.96 25.45
CA TYR A 262 5.30 3.38 26.67
C TYR A 262 6.35 2.31 26.35
N LEU A 263 7.21 1.98 27.32
CA LEU A 263 7.98 0.73 27.33
C LEU A 263 7.28 -0.23 28.29
N TYR A 264 6.96 -1.44 27.85
CA TYR A 264 6.47 -2.50 28.74
C TYR A 264 7.65 -3.28 29.31
N VAL A 265 7.68 -3.47 30.62
CA VAL A 265 8.71 -4.23 31.34
C VAL A 265 8.07 -5.51 31.88
N PRO A 266 8.25 -6.67 31.21
CA PRO A 266 7.58 -7.92 31.57
C PRO A 266 7.90 -8.42 32.98
N GLU A 267 9.13 -8.19 33.45
CA GLU A 267 9.61 -8.70 34.75
C GLU A 267 8.87 -8.09 35.94
N ILE A 268 8.28 -6.91 35.76
CA ILE A 268 7.54 -6.19 36.80
C ILE A 268 6.11 -5.82 36.38
N ASP A 269 5.63 -6.36 35.25
CA ASP A 269 4.32 -6.09 34.65
C ASP A 269 3.95 -4.59 34.69
N LYS A 270 4.84 -3.75 34.16
CA LYS A 270 4.70 -2.29 34.25
C LYS A 270 4.93 -1.61 32.91
N LYS A 271 4.04 -0.67 32.60
CA LYS A 271 4.24 0.32 31.52
C LYS A 271 5.00 1.53 32.07
N ILE A 272 6.10 1.87 31.42
CA ILE A 272 6.91 3.05 31.72
C ILE A 272 6.72 4.05 30.58
N GLU A 273 6.14 5.20 30.90
CA GLU A 273 5.93 6.30 29.96
C GLU A 273 7.22 7.13 29.82
N ILE A 274 8.21 6.58 29.09
CA ILE A 274 9.56 7.17 28.94
C ILE A 274 9.49 8.62 28.44
N PHE A 275 8.51 8.89 27.58
CA PHE A 275 8.35 10.14 26.87
C PHE A 275 7.29 11.07 27.48
N GLY A 276 6.85 10.77 28.70
CA GLY A 276 5.78 11.46 29.39
C GLY A 276 4.43 10.79 29.19
N GLN A 277 3.44 11.24 29.96
CA GLN A 277 2.10 10.65 29.98
C GLN A 277 1.49 10.58 28.59
N SER A 278 0.78 9.49 28.32
CA SER A 278 0.01 9.34 27.11
C SER A 278 -0.96 10.51 26.91
N ARG A 279 -1.05 10.97 25.67
CA ARG A 279 -1.99 12.00 25.20
C ARG A 279 -2.93 11.50 24.11
N GLY A 280 -2.98 10.18 23.88
CA GLY A 280 -3.87 9.54 22.90
C GLY A 280 -5.31 10.06 22.95
N GLU A 281 -5.93 9.97 24.12
CA GLU A 281 -7.33 10.36 24.34
C GLU A 281 -7.57 11.87 24.28
N GLU A 282 -6.58 12.66 24.71
CA GLU A 282 -6.64 14.12 24.55
C GLU A 282 -6.63 14.48 23.06
N MET A 283 -5.73 13.86 22.30
CA MET A 283 -5.56 14.14 20.88
C MET A 283 -6.77 13.69 20.05
N ALA A 284 -7.25 12.46 20.27
CA ALA A 284 -8.44 11.92 19.62
C ALA A 284 -9.65 12.88 19.76
N ARG A 285 -9.89 13.37 20.99
CA ARG A 285 -10.93 14.38 21.26
C ARG A 285 -10.65 15.72 20.56
N ALA A 286 -9.41 16.20 20.61
CA ALA A 286 -9.02 17.48 20.00
C ALA A 286 -9.24 17.53 18.48
N VAL A 287 -9.12 16.37 17.81
CA VAL A 287 -9.25 16.24 16.35
C VAL A 287 -10.60 15.68 15.90
N ASN A 288 -11.45 15.28 16.84
CA ASN A 288 -12.73 14.61 16.61
C ASN A 288 -12.59 13.35 15.73
N ALA A 289 -11.65 12.48 16.11
CA ALA A 289 -11.39 11.21 15.44
C ALA A 289 -10.93 10.17 16.49
N PRO A 290 -11.15 8.86 16.29
CA PRO A 290 -10.79 7.85 17.28
C PRO A 290 -9.27 7.70 17.47
N LEU A 291 -8.88 7.24 18.65
CA LEU A 291 -7.54 6.71 18.90
C LEU A 291 -7.49 5.27 18.34
N LEU A 292 -6.71 5.06 17.29
CA LEU A 292 -6.62 3.76 16.61
C LEU A 292 -5.63 2.81 17.31
N GLY A 293 -4.70 3.35 18.08
CA GLY A 293 -3.72 2.54 18.79
C GLY A 293 -2.66 3.35 19.54
N GLN A 294 -2.02 2.68 20.48
CA GLN A 294 -0.92 3.20 21.28
C GLN A 294 0.25 2.23 21.24
N LEU A 295 1.22 2.46 20.38
CA LEU A 295 2.31 1.53 20.16
C LEU A 295 3.41 1.68 21.22
N PRO A 296 3.93 0.56 21.77
CA PRO A 296 5.05 0.61 22.69
C PRO A 296 6.37 0.92 21.97
N ILE A 297 7.37 1.30 22.75
CA ILE A 297 8.78 1.15 22.37
C ILE A 297 9.11 -0.32 22.58
N ASP A 298 9.37 -1.03 21.48
CA ASP A 298 9.65 -2.46 21.47
C ASP A 298 10.98 -2.74 20.74
N PRO A 299 12.03 -3.21 21.44
CA PRO A 299 13.30 -3.57 20.83
C PRO A 299 13.18 -4.66 19.75
N GLU A 300 12.22 -5.58 19.88
CA GLU A 300 12.00 -6.63 18.89
C GLU A 300 11.47 -6.04 17.58
N LEU A 301 10.55 -5.08 17.68
CA LEU A 301 10.04 -4.36 16.52
C LEU A 301 11.17 -3.61 15.80
N ALA A 302 12.04 -2.92 16.55
CA ALA A 302 13.20 -2.24 15.97
C ALA A 302 14.15 -3.22 15.27
N ARG A 303 14.47 -4.35 15.90
CA ARG A 303 15.31 -5.40 15.34
C ARG A 303 14.74 -5.95 14.04
N LEU A 304 13.44 -6.25 14.02
CA LEU A 304 12.76 -6.77 12.83
C LEU A 304 12.74 -5.75 11.69
N CYS A 305 12.55 -4.45 11.98
CA CYS A 305 12.67 -3.40 10.97
C CYS A 305 14.07 -3.35 10.35
N ASP A 306 15.12 -3.43 11.17
CA ASP A 306 16.51 -3.37 10.69
C ASP A 306 16.90 -4.61 9.87
N GLU A 307 16.36 -5.77 10.20
CA GLU A 307 16.57 -7.03 9.47
C GLU A 307 15.65 -7.20 8.25
N GLY A 308 14.72 -6.27 8.00
CA GLY A 308 13.74 -6.39 6.92
C GLY A 308 12.69 -7.48 7.14
N GLY A 309 12.40 -7.79 8.40
CA GLY A 309 11.45 -8.82 8.81
C GLY A 309 10.22 -8.28 9.53
N ILE A 310 9.77 -7.05 9.24
CA ILE A 310 8.62 -6.44 9.94
C ILE A 310 7.36 -7.32 9.90
N GLU A 311 7.18 -8.08 8.82
CA GLU A 311 6.06 -9.00 8.62
C GLU A 311 6.03 -10.14 9.65
N ARG A 312 7.15 -10.40 10.34
CA ARG A 312 7.26 -11.40 11.41
C ARG A 312 6.88 -10.86 12.79
N TYR A 313 6.62 -9.56 12.93
CA TYR A 313 6.26 -8.98 14.23
C TYR A 313 4.87 -9.45 14.64
N ASP A 314 4.80 -10.37 15.59
CA ASP A 314 3.56 -10.99 16.05
C ASP A 314 3.19 -10.46 17.43
N SER A 315 2.21 -9.56 17.46
CA SER A 315 1.72 -8.93 18.67
C SER A 315 0.25 -8.57 18.49
N GLU A 316 -0.55 -8.77 19.54
CA GLU A 316 -1.99 -8.43 19.56
C GLU A 316 -2.24 -6.96 19.18
N ILE A 317 -1.24 -6.09 19.37
CA ILE A 317 -1.33 -4.69 19.00
C ILE A 317 -1.49 -4.47 17.50
N VAL A 318 -0.87 -5.31 16.66
CA VAL A 318 -0.96 -5.22 15.20
C VAL A 318 -2.36 -5.59 14.76
N THR A 319 -2.92 -6.66 15.33
CA THR A 319 -4.30 -7.09 15.08
C THR A 319 -5.30 -6.00 15.45
N LYS A 320 -5.20 -5.45 16.67
CA LYS A 320 -6.06 -4.36 17.14
C LYS A 320 -5.95 -3.09 16.29
N LEU A 321 -4.75 -2.79 15.78
CA LEU A 321 -4.49 -1.65 14.92
C LEU A 321 -5.24 -1.78 13.59
N GLY A 322 -5.18 -2.97 12.97
CA GLY A 322 -5.93 -3.29 11.74
C GLY A 322 -7.45 -3.24 11.95
N GLU A 323 -7.96 -3.88 13.00
CA GLU A 323 -9.39 -3.86 13.34
C GLU A 323 -9.92 -2.44 13.55
N SER A 324 -9.16 -1.61 14.28
CA SER A 324 -9.53 -0.22 14.56
C SER A 324 -9.58 0.62 13.28
N LEU A 325 -8.67 0.38 12.33
CA LEU A 325 -8.67 1.06 11.04
C LEU A 325 -9.89 0.68 10.19
N VAL A 326 -10.21 -0.60 10.09
CA VAL A 326 -11.39 -1.10 9.34
C VAL A 326 -12.69 -0.56 9.96
N GLN A 327 -12.79 -0.56 11.29
CA GLN A 327 -13.93 0.05 12.00
C GLN A 327 -14.02 1.55 11.73
N ALA A 328 -12.90 2.28 11.75
CA ALA A 328 -12.90 3.71 11.47
C ALA A 328 -13.38 4.03 10.05
N LEU A 329 -12.99 3.24 9.05
CA LEU A 329 -13.45 3.41 7.68
C LEU A 329 -14.97 3.22 7.57
N THR A 330 -15.49 2.11 8.08
CA THR A 330 -16.92 1.75 8.00
C THR A 330 -17.83 2.72 8.77
N ALA A 331 -17.37 3.28 9.88
CA ALA A 331 -18.16 4.16 10.75
C ALA A 331 -18.57 5.51 10.14
N GLY A 332 -18.09 5.86 8.94
CA GLY A 332 -18.47 7.11 8.26
C GLY A 332 -19.08 6.92 6.87
N GLY A 333 -19.59 5.72 6.57
CA GLY A 333 -20.28 5.39 5.32
C GLY A 333 -21.79 5.67 5.29
N ASN A 334 -22.31 6.54 6.15
CA ASN A 334 -23.73 6.93 6.19
C ASN A 334 -23.92 8.42 5.87
#